data_AF-A0A2V2CAW9-F1
#
_entry.id   AF-A0A2V2CAW9-F1
#
_cell.length_a   1.000
_cell.length_b   1.000
_cell.length_c   1.000
_cell.angle_alpha   90.00
_cell.angle_beta   90.00
_cell.angle_gamma   90.00
#
_symmetry.space_group_name_H-M   'P 1'
#
loop_
_entity.id
_entity.type
_entity.pdbx_description
1 polymer ?
#
loop_
_entity_poly.entity_id
_entity_poly.type
_entity_poly.pdbx_seq_one_letter_code
_entity_poly.pdbx_strand_id
1 'polypeptide(L)'
;MKKRTLWIVLLCLALMLSGCGAGTEAGLEQERLADTSGTAAQVEQAEASPSDVEAAETSEAEPSAETLPEACMLWYDARETGGATERLAFDVPLAARADDGVRFDEGYSVRKTDGTYNDLALDRTQQGDFLESLSDAVRQEGSSGQLSWAGEAYHALTIDVTDGMMPNVASPFGGVLRLNVSGDCYVDGGGADYSCFEGFDCVLITGEGSLRFENTAGLECGGGMLPVPAVVVDGDVDVCCENFLAQPNEGCGLTVAVLNGTLRTDLLRWRNGDMLIAGGVMTARSISTFNPITVTCRGGVLLLDWPSDYEMTFVLSGGEAYLAGPLNEGTIVESGAGILAAQDVSAAEIHGDGASVLGGEEAESWYFQTTYSEDWINAADLNGFTWDALTLADAGGGWFAGTLTMENVTAEELLPWGALWLRLAGENTVSGEVGGTGLLVEGDGAISAGNLNLWGWGGIHHPAFALRGASVTTGGFGMGCNSGEAGTFEVSGGSFTCTGETWMQNAAMTVLDGEVRFDGPCNLDSGSVVIEGGTVVFAEGLWLGNGDITVTGGEVIVPGGADGLIAENGSVRIEGGTVREP
;
A
#
# COMPACT_ATOMS: atom_id res chain seq x y z
N MET A 1 -9.67 -0.71 36.18
CA MET A 1 -10.42 -1.49 35.16
C MET A 1 -11.95 -1.25 35.13
N LYS A 2 -12.52 -0.17 35.69
CA LYS A 2 -13.98 0.14 35.54
C LYS A 2 -14.29 1.55 35.00
N LYS A 3 -13.27 2.33 34.60
CA LYS A 3 -13.44 3.70 34.08
C LYS A 3 -13.19 3.84 32.57
N ARG A 4 -12.48 2.89 31.93
CA ARG A 4 -12.24 2.90 30.47
C ARG A 4 -13.49 2.47 29.68
N THR A 5 -14.27 1.53 30.19
CA THR A 5 -15.49 1.03 29.52
C THR A 5 -16.64 2.05 29.51
N LEU A 6 -16.64 3.02 30.43
CA LEU A 6 -17.68 4.06 30.49
C LEU A 6 -17.50 5.14 29.42
N TRP A 7 -16.26 5.39 28.98
CA TRP A 7 -15.94 6.37 27.94
C TRP A 7 -16.30 5.87 26.54
N ILE A 8 -16.06 4.59 26.27
CA ILE A 8 -16.42 3.95 24.99
C ILE A 8 -17.95 3.95 24.79
N VAL A 9 -18.70 3.62 25.84
CA VAL A 9 -20.19 3.63 25.78
C VAL A 9 -20.76 5.04 25.60
N LEU A 10 -20.11 6.07 26.16
CA LEU A 10 -20.53 7.47 25.99
C LEU A 10 -20.20 8.02 24.59
N LEU A 11 -19.12 7.55 23.95
CA LEU A 11 -18.76 7.92 22.58
C LEU A 11 -19.72 7.29 21.55
N CYS A 12 -20.08 6.01 21.73
CA CYS A 12 -21.09 5.34 20.89
C CYS A 12 -22.47 6.00 21.00
N LEU A 13 -22.83 6.54 22.17
CA LEU A 13 -24.12 7.23 22.35
C LEU A 13 -24.15 8.62 21.70
N ALA A 14 -23.00 9.29 21.56
CA ALA A 14 -22.89 10.58 20.89
C ALA A 14 -23.02 10.45 19.36
N LEU A 15 -22.49 9.37 18.78
CA LEU A 15 -22.64 9.05 17.35
C LEU A 15 -24.09 8.71 16.96
N MET A 16 -24.88 8.15 17.88
CA MET A 16 -26.29 7.85 17.61
C MET A 16 -27.24 9.06 17.67
N LEU A 17 -26.81 10.21 18.20
CA LEU A 17 -27.68 11.38 18.44
C LEU A 17 -27.52 12.51 17.41
N SER A 18 -26.59 12.39 16.46
CA SER A 18 -26.39 13.38 15.38
C SER A 18 -27.19 13.09 14.10
N GLY A 19 -27.78 11.90 13.96
CA GLY A 19 -28.58 11.52 12.80
C GLY A 19 -30.09 11.68 13.03
N CYS A 20 -30.64 12.90 12.88
CA CYS A 20 -32.06 13.11 12.54
C CYS A 20 -32.35 14.61 12.31
N GLY A 21 -32.58 14.99 11.06
CA GLY A 21 -32.96 16.35 10.68
C GLY A 21 -33.61 16.42 9.29
N ALA A 22 -34.69 15.65 9.08
CA ALA A 22 -35.59 15.86 7.95
C ALA A 22 -36.35 17.19 8.12
N GLY A 23 -36.35 18.04 7.09
CA GLY A 23 -37.18 19.22 7.07
C GLY A 23 -37.03 20.06 5.80
N THR A 24 -37.76 19.73 4.75
CA THR A 24 -38.08 20.67 3.66
C THR A 24 -39.48 20.38 3.12
N GLU A 25 -40.45 21.19 3.56
CA GLU A 25 -41.59 21.59 2.74
C GLU A 25 -41.93 23.05 3.03
N ALA A 26 -41.71 23.91 2.03
CA ALA A 26 -42.56 25.05 1.72
C ALA A 26 -42.15 25.57 0.34
N GLY A 27 -42.97 25.27 -0.67
CA GLY A 27 -42.83 25.82 -2.01
C GLY A 27 -43.08 27.32 -2.04
N LEU A 28 -42.64 27.96 -3.13
CA LEU A 28 -43.24 29.15 -3.70
C LEU A 28 -42.82 29.29 -5.17
N GLU A 29 -43.71 29.92 -5.92
CA GLU A 29 -43.90 29.82 -7.36
C GLU A 29 -42.87 30.59 -8.21
N GLN A 30 -42.48 29.94 -9.31
CA GLN A 30 -42.57 30.43 -10.69
C GLN A 30 -42.68 31.95 -10.92
N GLU A 31 -41.61 32.57 -11.42
CA GLU A 31 -41.71 33.74 -12.31
C GLU A 31 -40.78 33.59 -13.53
N ARG A 32 -41.42 33.69 -14.71
CA ARG A 32 -40.82 33.84 -16.03
C ARG A 32 -40.15 35.21 -16.16
N LEU A 33 -38.99 35.26 -16.81
CA LEU A 33 -38.54 36.33 -17.73
C LEU A 33 -37.33 35.75 -18.50
N ALA A 34 -37.45 35.40 -19.78
CA ALA A 34 -37.41 36.28 -20.96
C ALA A 34 -36.08 36.11 -21.72
N ASP A 35 -36.17 35.19 -22.68
CA ASP A 35 -35.47 35.10 -23.96
C ASP A 35 -34.77 36.39 -24.43
N THR A 36 -33.46 36.31 -24.74
CA THR A 36 -32.86 37.05 -25.87
C THR A 36 -31.61 36.35 -26.40
N SER A 37 -31.73 36.01 -27.68
CA SER A 37 -30.81 35.46 -28.67
C SER A 37 -29.43 36.14 -28.84
N GLY A 38 -28.48 35.32 -29.32
CA GLY A 38 -27.34 35.71 -30.17
C GLY A 38 -26.03 35.08 -29.68
N THR A 39 -25.20 34.36 -30.44
CA THR A 39 -25.06 34.21 -31.89
C THR A 39 -24.21 32.95 -32.12
N ALA A 40 -24.61 32.07 -33.03
CA ALA A 40 -23.80 30.94 -33.47
C ALA A 40 -22.69 31.43 -34.42
N ALA A 41 -21.45 31.05 -34.16
CA ALA A 41 -20.36 31.11 -35.12
C ALA A 41 -19.89 29.68 -35.39
N GLN A 42 -20.21 29.19 -36.58
CA GLN A 42 -19.60 28.02 -37.20
C GLN A 42 -18.13 28.32 -37.51
N VAL A 43 -17.23 27.38 -37.20
CA VAL A 43 -15.91 27.32 -37.81
C VAL A 43 -15.72 25.93 -38.40
N GLU A 44 -15.18 25.94 -39.62
CA GLU A 44 -14.97 24.86 -40.56
C GLU A 44 -14.24 23.65 -39.98
N GLN A 45 -14.77 22.49 -40.35
CA GLN A 45 -14.18 21.17 -40.27
C GLN A 45 -13.15 21.04 -41.41
N ALA A 46 -11.87 20.89 -41.07
CA ALA A 46 -10.83 20.51 -42.02
C ALA A 46 -10.41 19.06 -41.73
N GLU A 47 -10.70 18.17 -42.69
CA GLU A 47 -10.27 16.78 -42.71
C GLU A 47 -8.74 16.69 -42.88
N ALA A 48 -8.07 15.91 -42.01
CA ALA A 48 -6.75 15.34 -42.28
C ALA A 48 -6.76 13.85 -41.90
N SER A 49 -6.39 13.01 -42.87
CA SER A 49 -6.31 11.55 -42.76
C SER A 49 -5.05 11.08 -42.01
N PRO A 50 -5.01 9.82 -41.52
CA PRO A 50 -4.18 9.40 -40.40
C PRO A 50 -2.85 8.77 -40.85
N SER A 51 -1.74 9.27 -40.31
CA SER A 51 -0.49 8.54 -40.16
C SER A 51 0.42 9.34 -39.25
N ASP A 52 1.04 8.65 -38.29
CA ASP A 52 2.07 9.13 -37.36
C ASP A 52 1.55 9.77 -36.07
N VAL A 53 1.02 8.95 -35.17
CA VAL A 53 1.03 9.23 -33.73
C VAL A 53 1.89 8.15 -33.08
N GLU A 54 3.16 8.47 -32.89
CA GLU A 54 4.02 7.79 -31.92
C GLU A 54 3.36 7.87 -30.54
N ALA A 55 3.46 6.78 -29.79
CA ALA A 55 2.98 6.67 -28.43
C ALA A 55 3.49 7.85 -27.59
N ALA A 56 2.56 8.74 -27.21
CA ALA A 56 2.81 9.69 -26.14
C ALA A 56 2.62 8.93 -24.82
N GLU A 57 3.70 8.33 -24.32
CA GLU A 57 3.84 8.08 -22.89
C GLU A 57 3.79 9.46 -22.20
N THR A 58 2.67 9.78 -21.57
CA THR A 58 2.61 10.88 -20.61
C THR A 58 3.27 10.40 -19.32
N SER A 59 4.60 10.35 -19.30
CA SER A 59 5.33 10.39 -18.03
C SER A 59 5.20 11.81 -17.49
N GLU A 60 4.39 12.03 -16.46
CA GLU A 60 4.47 13.27 -15.70
C GLU A 60 5.91 13.36 -15.14
N ALA A 61 6.68 14.31 -15.65
CA ALA A 61 8.05 14.51 -15.23
C ALA A 61 8.06 14.97 -13.76
N GLU A 62 8.85 14.30 -12.91
CA GLU A 62 9.05 14.74 -11.52
C GLU A 62 9.36 16.25 -11.48
N PRO A 63 8.76 17.00 -10.55
CA PRO A 63 8.98 18.43 -10.46
C PRO A 63 10.47 18.71 -10.25
N SER A 64 11.04 19.51 -11.16
CA SER A 64 12.45 19.88 -11.05
C SER A 64 12.70 20.67 -9.76
N ALA A 65 13.78 20.35 -9.03
CA ALA A 65 14.20 21.01 -7.80
C ALA A 65 14.12 22.56 -7.79
N GLU A 66 14.29 23.21 -8.95
CA GLU A 66 14.25 24.68 -9.08
C GLU A 66 12.89 25.31 -8.79
N THR A 67 11.80 24.53 -8.72
CA THR A 67 10.44 25.04 -8.47
C THR A 67 9.90 24.77 -7.07
N LEU A 68 10.61 23.98 -6.25
CA LEU A 68 10.14 23.62 -4.91
C LEU A 68 10.46 24.69 -3.85
N PRO A 69 9.60 24.90 -2.84
CA PRO A 69 9.91 25.72 -1.67
C PRO A 69 11.15 25.20 -0.92
N GLU A 70 11.89 26.09 -0.25
CA GLU A 70 13.10 25.73 0.52
C GLU A 70 12.84 24.66 1.58
N ALA A 71 11.68 24.73 2.26
CA ALA A 71 11.28 23.72 3.25
C ALA A 71 11.09 22.32 2.62
N CYS A 72 10.71 22.26 1.34
CA CYS A 72 10.53 21.04 0.55
C CYS A 72 11.83 20.56 -0.12
N MET A 73 12.98 21.19 0.15
CA MET A 73 14.29 20.69 -0.27
C MET A 73 14.94 19.79 0.79
N LEU A 74 14.27 19.59 1.93
CA LEU A 74 14.74 18.72 3.00
C LEU A 74 14.93 17.28 2.46
N TRP A 75 16.12 16.73 2.64
CA TRP A 75 16.51 15.40 2.16
C TRP A 75 16.34 15.17 0.65
N TYR A 76 16.19 16.22 -0.15
CA TYR A 76 15.85 16.07 -1.57
C TYR A 76 16.88 15.20 -2.30
N ASP A 77 18.19 15.44 -2.18
CA ASP A 77 19.21 14.66 -2.91
C ASP A 77 19.55 13.29 -2.27
N ALA A 78 18.82 12.86 -1.23
CA ALA A 78 19.21 11.69 -0.44
C ALA A 78 19.12 10.37 -1.21
N ARG A 79 18.23 10.24 -2.19
CA ARG A 79 18.12 9.04 -3.05
C ARG A 79 19.30 8.91 -4.01
N GLU A 80 19.79 10.02 -4.55
CA GLU A 80 20.91 10.04 -5.51
C GLU A 80 22.26 9.90 -4.81
N THR A 81 22.32 10.30 -3.53
CA THR A 81 23.58 10.37 -2.77
C THR A 81 23.67 9.32 -1.66
N GLY A 82 22.60 8.56 -1.44
CA GLY A 82 22.48 7.53 -0.41
C GLY A 82 22.13 6.17 -0.98
N GLY A 83 22.33 5.11 -0.19
CA GLY A 83 21.90 3.75 -0.53
C GLY A 83 23.04 2.75 -0.68
N ALA A 84 22.70 1.59 -1.23
CA ALA A 84 23.61 0.49 -1.48
C ALA A 84 24.56 0.84 -2.63
N THR A 85 25.86 0.72 -2.39
CA THR A 85 26.87 0.90 -3.42
C THR A 85 27.33 -0.45 -3.95
N GLU A 86 27.55 -0.56 -5.26
CA GLU A 86 28.23 -1.74 -5.77
C GLU A 86 29.71 -1.73 -5.39
N ARG A 87 30.22 -2.93 -5.08
CA ARG A 87 31.56 -3.26 -4.58
C ARG A 87 32.76 -2.59 -5.29
N LEU A 88 32.57 -1.97 -6.46
CA LEU A 88 33.63 -1.52 -7.36
C LEU A 88 33.45 -0.12 -7.98
N ALA A 89 32.35 0.59 -7.72
CA ALA A 89 32.19 1.95 -8.24
C ALA A 89 32.86 2.95 -7.26
N PHE A 90 34.16 3.20 -7.45
CA PHE A 90 34.94 4.22 -6.74
C PHE A 90 34.49 5.68 -7.05
N ASP A 91 33.28 5.86 -7.56
CA ASP A 91 32.75 7.16 -7.93
C ASP A 91 32.32 7.97 -6.70
N VAL A 92 32.08 7.30 -5.56
CA VAL A 92 31.79 7.92 -4.27
C VAL A 92 33.04 7.94 -3.39
N PRO A 93 33.50 9.11 -2.88
CA PRO A 93 34.64 9.18 -1.99
C PRO A 93 34.36 8.51 -0.64
N LEU A 94 35.38 7.88 -0.04
CA LEU A 94 35.25 7.34 1.32
C LEU A 94 35.09 8.46 2.34
N ALA A 95 34.14 8.29 3.26
CA ALA A 95 33.97 9.18 4.39
C ALA A 95 35.23 9.19 5.27
N ALA A 96 35.48 10.30 5.97
CA ALA A 96 36.58 10.38 6.93
C ALA A 96 36.48 9.32 8.06
N ARG A 97 35.27 8.83 8.32
CA ARG A 97 34.96 7.79 9.30
C ARG A 97 34.50 6.48 8.64
N ALA A 98 34.87 6.23 7.39
CA ALA A 98 34.45 5.01 6.67
C ALA A 98 34.82 3.72 7.43
N ASP A 99 36.01 3.68 8.05
CA ASP A 99 36.50 2.54 8.81
C ASP A 99 35.68 2.25 10.08
N ASP A 100 34.98 3.24 10.64
CA ASP A 100 34.07 3.03 11.78
C ASP A 100 32.86 2.17 11.41
N GLY A 101 32.59 2.00 10.11
CA GLY A 101 31.49 1.17 9.62
C GLY A 101 31.71 -0.33 9.85
N VAL A 102 32.93 -0.78 10.17
CA VAL A 102 33.21 -2.18 10.51
C VAL A 102 34.04 -2.30 11.78
N ARG A 103 33.64 -3.19 12.68
CA ARG A 103 34.22 -3.39 14.00
C ARG A 103 35.02 -4.69 14.10
N PHE A 104 35.87 -4.97 13.10
CA PHE A 104 36.64 -6.23 13.01
C PHE A 104 37.44 -6.55 14.28
N ASP A 105 38.08 -5.54 14.89
CA ASP A 105 38.95 -5.72 16.07
C ASP A 105 38.18 -5.72 17.40
N GLU A 106 36.96 -5.17 17.42
CA GLU A 106 36.13 -5.05 18.63
C GLU A 106 35.15 -6.22 18.77
N GLY A 107 34.80 -6.85 17.64
CA GLY A 107 34.05 -8.09 17.59
C GLY A 107 32.55 -7.88 17.41
N TYR A 108 31.94 -8.85 16.73
CA TYR A 108 30.49 -8.98 16.59
C TYR A 108 30.01 -10.15 17.41
N SER A 109 28.70 -10.28 17.50
CA SER A 109 28.07 -11.39 18.18
C SER A 109 26.91 -11.95 17.39
N VAL A 110 26.59 -13.21 17.66
CA VAL A 110 25.49 -13.91 17.02
C VAL A 110 24.63 -14.61 18.07
N ARG A 111 23.32 -14.44 17.93
CA ARG A 111 22.31 -15.14 18.71
C ARG A 111 21.70 -16.23 17.84
N LYS A 112 21.67 -17.44 18.39
CA LYS A 112 21.15 -18.65 17.72
C LYS A 112 19.64 -18.78 17.94
N THR A 113 19.03 -19.67 17.18
CA THR A 113 17.59 -19.99 17.26
C THR A 113 17.16 -20.51 18.64
N ASP A 114 18.06 -21.12 19.40
CA ASP A 114 17.82 -21.56 20.78
C ASP A 114 18.01 -20.46 21.83
N GLY A 115 18.27 -19.22 21.39
CA GLY A 115 18.50 -18.04 22.20
C GLY A 115 19.89 -17.95 22.82
N THR A 116 20.77 -18.93 22.60
CA THR A 116 22.17 -18.85 23.04
C THR A 116 22.93 -17.80 22.25
N TYR A 117 23.89 -17.17 22.93
CA TYR A 117 24.67 -16.04 22.41
C TYR A 117 26.15 -16.40 22.43
N ASN A 118 26.86 -16.08 21.34
CA ASN A 118 28.28 -16.34 21.19
C ASN A 118 28.94 -15.22 20.37
N ASP A 119 30.27 -15.13 20.46
CA ASP A 119 31.04 -14.25 19.59
C ASP A 119 30.91 -14.70 18.14
N LEU A 120 30.83 -13.75 17.22
CA LEU A 120 30.82 -14.01 15.78
C LEU A 120 32.25 -13.91 15.25
N ALA A 121 32.73 -14.99 14.65
CA ALA A 121 34.01 -15.04 13.97
C ALA A 121 33.84 -14.67 12.49
N LEU A 122 34.53 -13.62 12.04
CA LEU A 122 34.59 -13.17 10.66
C LEU A 122 35.77 -13.79 9.89
N ASP A 123 36.76 -14.32 10.60
CA ASP A 123 37.87 -15.06 10.01
C ASP A 123 38.34 -16.22 10.91
N ARG A 124 39.23 -17.06 10.36
CA ARG A 124 39.73 -18.27 11.03
C ARG A 124 40.68 -18.01 12.20
N THR A 125 41.06 -16.76 12.42
CA THR A 125 41.93 -16.35 13.53
C THR A 125 41.13 -15.89 14.74
N GLN A 126 39.86 -15.53 14.54
CA GLN A 126 38.92 -15.19 15.59
C GLN A 126 38.30 -16.43 16.23
N GLN A 127 37.93 -16.31 17.50
CA GLN A 127 37.17 -17.32 18.22
C GLN A 127 35.69 -16.94 18.14
N GLY A 128 34.82 -17.92 17.89
CA GLY A 128 33.38 -17.69 17.75
C GLY A 128 32.73 -18.69 16.81
N ASP A 129 31.46 -18.45 16.54
CA ASP A 129 30.73 -19.16 15.48
C ASP A 129 30.89 -18.42 14.14
N PHE A 130 30.90 -19.16 13.03
CA PHE A 130 30.81 -18.59 11.69
C PHE A 130 29.35 -18.58 11.24
N LEU A 131 28.90 -17.53 10.56
CA LEU A 131 27.52 -17.46 10.04
C LEU A 131 27.18 -18.66 9.17
N GLU A 132 28.10 -19.04 8.28
CA GLU A 132 27.98 -20.16 7.35
C GLU A 132 27.96 -21.54 8.05
N SER A 133 28.28 -21.59 9.36
CA SER A 133 28.13 -22.81 10.16
C SER A 133 26.77 -22.91 10.84
N LEU A 134 26.04 -21.79 10.91
CA LEU A 134 24.72 -21.67 11.53
C LEU A 134 23.59 -21.74 10.51
N SER A 135 23.85 -21.30 9.28
CA SER A 135 22.90 -21.37 8.17
C SER A 135 23.62 -21.50 6.83
N ASP A 136 23.05 -22.32 5.93
CA ASP A 136 23.52 -22.45 4.54
C ASP A 136 23.01 -21.30 3.66
N ALA A 137 22.05 -20.49 4.15
CA ALA A 137 21.46 -19.36 3.45
C ALA A 137 22.28 -18.08 3.52
N VAL A 138 23.30 -18.04 4.38
CA VAL A 138 24.08 -16.83 4.65
C VAL A 138 25.50 -16.95 4.11
N ARG A 139 26.03 -15.83 3.64
CA ARG A 139 27.41 -15.73 3.18
C ARG A 139 27.98 -14.35 3.50
N GLN A 140 29.11 -14.31 4.19
CA GLN A 140 29.79 -13.04 4.43
C GLN A 140 30.55 -12.58 3.18
N GLU A 141 30.40 -11.30 2.85
CA GLU A 141 31.06 -10.64 1.72
C GLU A 141 32.06 -9.56 2.16
N GLY A 142 32.77 -8.99 1.19
CA GLY A 142 33.71 -7.90 1.43
C GLY A 142 33.01 -6.65 1.96
N SER A 143 33.70 -5.87 2.79
CA SER A 143 33.09 -4.77 3.55
C SER A 143 33.34 -3.36 3.03
N SER A 144 34.18 -3.20 2.01
CA SER A 144 34.66 -1.89 1.60
C SER A 144 33.61 -1.10 0.80
N GLY A 145 33.14 0.01 1.37
CA GLY A 145 32.39 1.05 0.65
C GLY A 145 31.06 0.53 0.16
N GLN A 146 30.24 0.05 1.10
CA GLN A 146 29.02 -0.73 0.85
C GLN A 146 27.72 0.05 1.10
N LEU A 147 27.82 1.18 1.77
CA LEU A 147 26.76 2.16 1.98
C LEU A 147 27.29 3.52 1.52
N SER A 148 26.55 4.21 0.66
CA SER A 148 26.71 5.66 0.44
C SER A 148 25.70 6.40 1.31
N TRP A 149 26.13 7.53 1.86
CA TRP A 149 25.22 8.49 2.47
C TRP A 149 25.78 9.90 2.36
N ALA A 150 24.92 10.86 1.99
CA ALA A 150 25.31 12.26 1.77
C ALA A 150 26.52 12.41 0.82
N GLY A 151 26.67 11.50 -0.15
CA GLY A 151 27.74 11.50 -1.13
C GLY A 151 29.08 10.98 -0.62
N GLU A 152 29.13 10.37 0.56
CA GLU A 152 30.31 9.69 1.09
C GLU A 152 30.04 8.19 1.33
N ALA A 153 31.04 7.35 1.13
CA ALA A 153 30.93 5.90 1.29
C ALA A 153 31.50 5.41 2.64
N TYR A 154 30.77 4.47 3.25
CA TYR A 154 31.10 3.80 4.52
C TYR A 154 31.33 2.31 4.30
N HIS A 155 32.22 1.72 5.10
CA HIS A 155 32.39 0.27 5.12
C HIS A 155 31.22 -0.39 5.87
N ALA A 156 30.88 -1.64 5.57
CA ALA A 156 29.80 -2.36 6.25
C ALA A 156 30.11 -3.86 6.39
N LEU A 157 29.68 -4.47 7.49
CA LEU A 157 29.56 -5.92 7.56
C LEU A 157 28.48 -6.34 6.56
N THR A 158 28.87 -6.99 5.48
CA THR A 158 27.95 -7.34 4.37
C THR A 158 27.68 -8.83 4.39
N ILE A 159 26.39 -9.19 4.36
CA ILE A 159 25.91 -10.56 4.39
C ILE A 159 24.91 -10.75 3.25
N ASP A 160 25.17 -11.70 2.37
CA ASP A 160 24.18 -12.20 1.42
C ASP A 160 23.27 -13.18 2.16
N VAL A 161 21.96 -13.04 1.97
CA VAL A 161 20.93 -13.95 2.50
C VAL A 161 20.10 -14.44 1.31
N THR A 162 20.08 -15.76 1.11
CA THR A 162 19.39 -16.39 -0.02
C THR A 162 18.50 -17.53 0.45
N ASP A 163 17.20 -17.43 0.17
CA ASP A 163 16.21 -18.50 0.36
C ASP A 163 16.31 -19.23 1.72
N GLY A 164 16.32 -18.48 2.82
CA GLY A 164 16.31 -19.11 4.13
C GLY A 164 16.62 -18.20 5.32
N MET A 165 17.07 -18.86 6.38
CA MET A 165 17.25 -18.27 7.69
C MET A 165 18.59 -17.53 7.82
N MET A 166 18.57 -16.34 8.39
CA MET A 166 19.74 -15.64 8.91
C MET A 166 19.67 -15.60 10.45
N PRO A 167 20.76 -15.97 11.17
CA PRO A 167 20.79 -15.80 12.62
C PRO A 167 20.94 -14.31 12.98
N ASN A 168 20.40 -13.90 14.13
CA ASN A 168 20.48 -12.54 14.62
C ASN A 168 21.91 -12.13 14.98
N VAL A 169 22.46 -11.13 14.29
CA VAL A 169 23.80 -10.56 14.55
C VAL A 169 23.66 -9.26 15.34
N ALA A 170 24.57 -8.99 16.26
CA ALA A 170 24.61 -7.73 17.01
C ALA A 170 26.03 -7.16 17.07
N SER A 171 26.12 -5.83 17.17
CA SER A 171 27.38 -5.09 17.23
C SER A 171 27.41 -4.16 18.45
N PRO A 172 28.03 -4.56 19.57
CA PRO A 172 28.06 -3.72 20.77
C PRO A 172 28.78 -2.36 20.62
N PHE A 173 29.47 -2.15 19.49
CA PHE A 173 30.35 -1.01 19.26
C PHE A 173 29.96 -0.16 18.04
N GLY A 174 28.74 -0.30 17.52
CA GLY A 174 28.29 0.46 16.35
C GLY A 174 28.70 -0.18 15.02
N GLY A 175 28.76 0.64 13.97
CA GLY A 175 29.05 0.22 12.60
C GLY A 175 27.81 -0.03 11.74
N VAL A 176 28.03 -0.49 10.51
CA VAL A 176 26.99 -0.68 9.50
C VAL A 176 26.82 -2.17 9.20
N LEU A 177 25.59 -2.65 9.24
CA LEU A 177 25.18 -3.95 8.72
C LEU A 177 24.55 -3.75 7.35
N ARG A 178 24.98 -4.51 6.34
CA ARG A 178 24.33 -4.58 5.03
C ARG A 178 23.83 -6.00 4.77
N LEU A 179 22.57 -6.11 4.38
CA LEU A 179 21.93 -7.36 3.97
C LEU A 179 21.58 -7.31 2.49
N ASN A 180 22.15 -8.20 1.69
CA ASN A 180 21.72 -8.43 0.30
C ASN A 180 20.74 -9.59 0.28
N VAL A 181 19.46 -9.30 0.10
CA VAL A 181 18.36 -10.27 0.23
C VAL A 181 17.92 -10.77 -1.15
N SER A 182 17.84 -12.09 -1.30
CA SER A 182 17.39 -12.74 -2.53
C SER A 182 16.48 -13.93 -2.22
N GLY A 183 15.38 -14.06 -2.94
CA GLY A 183 14.39 -15.09 -2.66
C GLY A 183 13.69 -14.87 -1.31
N ASP A 184 13.20 -15.95 -0.69
CA ASP A 184 12.39 -15.85 0.53
C ASP A 184 13.22 -16.03 1.81
N CYS A 185 13.54 -14.92 2.48
CA CYS A 185 14.45 -14.89 3.63
C CYS A 185 13.77 -14.50 4.94
N TYR A 186 14.36 -14.95 6.05
CA TYR A 186 13.94 -14.50 7.37
C TYR A 186 15.08 -14.42 8.37
N VAL A 187 14.99 -13.49 9.31
CA VAL A 187 15.88 -13.40 10.46
C VAL A 187 15.22 -14.09 11.64
N ASP A 188 15.91 -15.04 12.27
CA ASP A 188 15.49 -15.61 13.56
C ASP A 188 16.15 -14.83 14.70
N GLY A 189 15.33 -14.12 15.48
CA GLY A 189 15.78 -13.31 16.61
C GLY A 189 16.35 -14.11 17.78
N GLY A 190 16.12 -15.43 17.84
CA GLY A 190 16.52 -16.28 18.95
C GLY A 190 15.67 -16.14 20.21
N GLY A 191 14.52 -15.47 20.13
CA GLY A 191 13.55 -15.33 21.21
C GLY A 191 12.73 -14.05 21.10
N ALA A 192 11.43 -14.15 21.36
CA ALA A 192 10.48 -13.03 21.28
C ALA A 192 10.80 -11.82 22.19
N ASP A 193 11.70 -11.98 23.17
CA ASP A 193 12.15 -10.89 24.05
C ASP A 193 13.37 -10.13 23.51
N TYR A 194 13.94 -10.57 22.38
CA TYR A 194 15.19 -10.02 21.83
C TYR A 194 14.96 -9.27 20.54
N SER A 195 15.50 -8.06 20.45
CA SER A 195 15.57 -7.30 19.21
C SER A 195 16.65 -7.86 18.27
N CYS A 196 16.42 -7.76 16.98
CA CYS A 196 17.41 -8.02 15.94
C CYS A 196 18.31 -6.81 15.72
N PHE A 197 19.59 -7.07 15.44
CA PHE A 197 20.57 -6.07 15.02
C PHE A 197 20.95 -5.01 16.06
N GLU A 198 20.77 -5.34 17.34
CA GLU A 198 21.12 -4.45 18.45
C GLU A 198 22.57 -3.93 18.35
N GLY A 199 22.71 -2.62 18.57
CA GLY A 199 23.99 -1.93 18.66
C GLY A 199 24.62 -1.50 17.33
N PHE A 200 24.08 -1.92 16.18
CA PHE A 200 24.49 -1.33 14.90
C PHE A 200 24.08 0.14 14.82
N ASP A 201 24.95 1.00 14.27
CA ASP A 201 24.61 2.38 13.96
C ASP A 201 23.63 2.43 12.78
N CYS A 202 23.82 1.56 11.78
CA CYS A 202 22.98 1.49 10.59
C CYS A 202 22.72 0.05 10.15
N VAL A 203 21.49 -0.23 9.73
CA VAL A 203 21.11 -1.44 9.00
C VAL A 203 20.62 -1.04 7.61
N LEU A 204 21.40 -1.40 6.60
CA LEU A 204 21.06 -1.29 5.17
C LEU A 204 20.49 -2.62 4.68
N ILE A 205 19.28 -2.60 4.14
CA ILE A 205 18.61 -3.77 3.56
C ILE A 205 18.39 -3.51 2.08
N THR A 206 18.90 -4.40 1.23
CA THR A 206 18.87 -4.27 -0.24
C THR A 206 18.63 -5.63 -0.89
N GLY A 207 18.49 -5.65 -2.22
CA GLY A 207 18.25 -6.86 -3.02
C GLY A 207 16.88 -6.87 -3.69
N GLU A 208 16.38 -8.06 -4.02
CA GLU A 208 15.13 -8.30 -4.76
C GLU A 208 14.23 -9.35 -4.10
N GLY A 209 14.61 -9.83 -2.91
CA GLY A 209 13.88 -10.85 -2.15
C GLY A 209 12.94 -10.28 -1.08
N SER A 210 12.35 -11.18 -0.30
CA SER A 210 11.59 -10.87 0.91
C SER A 210 12.42 -11.11 2.16
N LEU A 211 12.30 -10.23 3.16
CA LEU A 211 12.92 -10.38 4.48
C LEU A 211 11.86 -10.21 5.58
N ARG A 212 11.58 -11.29 6.30
CA ARG A 212 10.74 -11.26 7.50
C ARG A 212 11.54 -11.45 8.78
N PHE A 213 10.99 -10.99 9.89
CA PHE A 213 11.60 -11.12 11.21
C PHE A 213 10.75 -12.03 12.09
N GLU A 214 11.33 -13.13 12.54
CA GLU A 214 10.64 -14.15 13.34
C GLU A 214 11.30 -14.32 14.70
N ASN A 215 10.53 -14.81 15.68
CA ASN A 215 11.04 -15.15 17.01
C ASN A 215 11.85 -13.99 17.63
N THR A 216 11.33 -12.77 17.54
CA THR A 216 12.00 -11.53 17.94
C THR A 216 11.02 -10.51 18.51
N ALA A 217 11.53 -9.52 19.24
CA ALA A 217 10.80 -8.32 19.64
C ALA A 217 10.71 -7.27 18.51
N GLY A 218 11.43 -7.47 17.40
CA GLY A 218 11.51 -6.54 16.27
C GLY A 218 12.97 -6.20 15.91
N LEU A 219 13.17 -5.09 15.20
CA LEU A 219 14.50 -4.59 14.81
C LEU A 219 14.89 -3.41 15.71
N GLU A 220 16.12 -3.40 16.22
CA GLU A 220 16.66 -2.32 17.05
C GLU A 220 18.04 -1.87 16.57
N CYS A 221 18.18 -0.60 16.19
CA CYS A 221 19.45 -0.03 15.73
C CYS A 221 19.51 1.50 15.89
N GLY A 222 20.68 2.08 15.64
CA GLY A 222 20.93 3.51 15.71
C GLY A 222 21.27 4.02 17.11
N GLY A 223 21.23 5.34 17.29
CA GLY A 223 21.71 6.01 18.50
C GLY A 223 23.23 6.03 18.64
N GLY A 224 23.93 5.76 17.54
CA GLY A 224 25.37 5.70 17.45
C GLY A 224 26.01 6.99 16.97
N MET A 225 27.28 6.88 16.57
CA MET A 225 28.11 8.05 16.25
C MET A 225 28.30 8.25 14.74
N LEU A 226 28.00 7.28 13.90
CA LEU A 226 28.15 7.42 12.44
C LEU A 226 27.04 8.33 11.88
N PRO A 227 27.36 9.34 11.05
CA PRO A 227 26.38 10.31 10.55
C PRO A 227 25.59 9.75 9.35
N VAL A 228 24.93 8.61 9.57
CA VAL A 228 24.10 7.88 8.60
C VAL A 228 22.72 7.58 9.22
N PRO A 229 21.68 7.26 8.43
CA PRO A 229 20.40 6.84 8.97
C PRO A 229 20.52 5.53 9.75
N ALA A 230 19.62 5.31 10.71
CA ALA A 230 19.61 4.04 11.45
C ALA A 230 19.14 2.86 10.59
N VAL A 231 18.12 3.08 9.75
CA VAL A 231 17.63 2.07 8.79
C VAL A 231 17.61 2.67 7.39
N VAL A 232 18.16 1.94 6.43
CA VAL A 232 18.06 2.25 5.01
C VAL A 232 17.49 1.04 4.27
N VAL A 233 16.42 1.24 3.50
CA VAL A 233 15.90 0.25 2.55
C VAL A 233 16.15 0.78 1.15
N ASP A 234 16.90 0.02 0.35
CA ASP A 234 17.30 0.44 -0.98
C ASP A 234 17.51 -0.75 -1.90
N GLY A 235 16.61 -0.95 -2.85
CA GLY A 235 16.53 -2.10 -3.76
C GLY A 235 15.07 -2.52 -3.94
N ASP A 236 14.79 -3.51 -4.77
CA ASP A 236 13.43 -4.07 -4.95
C ASP A 236 13.09 -5.10 -3.85
N VAL A 237 13.60 -4.87 -2.63
CA VAL A 237 13.45 -5.76 -1.47
C VAL A 237 12.14 -5.49 -0.75
N ASP A 238 11.49 -6.56 -0.27
CA ASP A 238 10.28 -6.48 0.56
C ASP A 238 10.60 -6.83 2.01
N VAL A 239 10.59 -5.83 2.90
CA VAL A 239 10.95 -5.96 4.31
C VAL A 239 9.70 -5.92 5.18
N CYS A 240 9.50 -6.96 5.98
CA CYS A 240 8.36 -7.09 6.89
C CYS A 240 8.84 -7.32 8.32
N CYS A 241 8.65 -6.33 9.19
CA CYS A 241 9.02 -6.43 10.60
C CYS A 241 7.97 -5.75 11.48
N GLU A 242 7.42 -6.49 12.44
CA GLU A 242 6.36 -6.02 13.33
C GLU A 242 6.73 -4.72 14.05
N ASN A 243 7.91 -4.65 14.65
CA ASN A 243 8.33 -3.49 15.45
C ASN A 243 9.68 -2.96 14.99
N PHE A 244 9.78 -1.65 14.78
CA PHE A 244 11.05 -0.94 14.61
C PHE A 244 11.34 -0.07 15.83
N LEU A 245 12.45 -0.36 16.50
CA LEU A 245 12.97 0.33 17.66
C LEU A 245 14.26 1.06 17.26
N ALA A 246 14.13 2.13 16.48
CA ALA A 246 15.27 2.85 15.93
C ALA A 246 15.43 4.26 16.51
N GLN A 247 16.65 4.77 16.47
CA GLN A 247 16.98 6.13 16.91
C GLN A 247 17.98 6.78 15.95
N PRO A 248 17.88 8.09 15.70
CA PRO A 248 18.78 8.78 14.80
C PRO A 248 20.18 8.78 15.39
N ASN A 249 21.17 8.69 14.51
CA ASN A 249 22.58 8.74 14.91
C ASN A 249 23.06 10.18 15.08
N GLU A 250 24.16 10.37 15.81
CA GLU A 250 24.80 11.69 15.87
C GLU A 250 25.24 12.13 14.47
N GLY A 251 24.79 13.32 14.07
CA GLY A 251 25.12 13.91 12.76
C GLY A 251 24.17 13.52 11.62
N CYS A 252 23.16 12.68 11.85
CA CYS A 252 22.10 12.41 10.88
C CYS A 252 20.72 12.47 11.55
N GLY A 253 19.84 13.35 11.07
CA GLY A 253 18.49 13.50 11.62
C GLY A 253 17.55 12.34 11.29
N LEU A 254 17.88 11.51 10.29
CA LEU A 254 17.01 10.42 9.85
C LEU A 254 17.16 9.19 10.72
N THR A 255 16.00 8.65 11.12
CA THR A 255 15.89 7.32 11.71
C THR A 255 15.68 6.27 10.62
N VAL A 256 14.77 6.53 9.67
CA VAL A 256 14.44 5.61 8.58
C VAL A 256 14.50 6.34 7.24
N ALA A 257 15.16 5.72 6.26
CA ALA A 257 15.15 6.14 4.86
C ALA A 257 14.74 4.97 3.96
N VAL A 258 13.61 5.11 3.27
CA VAL A 258 13.19 4.20 2.19
C VAL A 258 13.53 4.89 0.88
N LEU A 259 14.57 4.40 0.21
CA LEU A 259 15.06 4.93 -1.06
C LEU A 259 14.44 4.18 -2.24
N ASN A 260 14.21 2.88 -2.08
CA ASN A 260 13.42 2.03 -2.95
C ASN A 260 12.96 0.76 -2.18
N GLY A 261 12.05 -0.01 -2.76
CA GLY A 261 11.55 -1.26 -2.17
C GLY A 261 10.34 -1.07 -1.28
N THR A 262 9.99 -2.10 -0.51
CA THR A 262 8.80 -2.11 0.34
C THR A 262 9.20 -2.30 1.80
N LEU A 263 8.70 -1.45 2.68
CA LEU A 263 8.89 -1.55 4.13
C LEU A 263 7.54 -1.61 4.86
N ARG A 264 7.28 -2.71 5.56
CA ARG A 264 6.00 -2.98 6.23
C ARG A 264 6.21 -3.21 7.72
N THR A 265 5.46 -2.48 8.53
CA THR A 265 5.56 -2.57 9.98
C THR A 265 4.25 -2.28 10.71
N ASP A 266 4.07 -2.90 11.87
CA ASP A 266 2.94 -2.61 12.75
C ASP A 266 3.25 -1.33 13.53
N LEU A 267 4.40 -1.30 14.21
CA LEU A 267 4.78 -0.20 15.07
C LEU A 267 6.16 0.34 14.74
N LEU A 268 6.18 1.59 14.27
CA LEU A 268 7.36 2.43 14.33
C LEU A 268 7.45 3.05 15.73
N ARG A 269 8.40 2.59 16.55
CA ARG A 269 8.65 3.17 17.86
C ARG A 269 9.99 3.89 17.87
N TRP A 270 9.95 5.22 17.86
CA TRP A 270 11.14 6.05 17.87
C TRP A 270 11.28 6.81 19.17
N ARG A 271 12.52 7.12 19.53
CA ARG A 271 12.78 8.15 20.54
C ARG A 271 12.77 9.55 19.94
N ASN A 272 13.34 9.69 18.74
CA ASN A 272 13.57 10.93 18.01
C ASN A 272 13.74 10.62 16.51
N GLY A 273 13.90 11.67 15.70
CA GLY A 273 14.40 11.60 14.34
C GLY A 273 13.32 11.57 13.27
N ASP A 274 13.74 11.88 12.05
CA ASP A 274 12.90 12.06 10.88
C ASP A 274 12.79 10.78 10.05
N MET A 275 11.81 10.78 9.14
CA MET A 275 11.56 9.73 8.17
C MET A 275 11.63 10.28 6.76
N LEU A 276 12.23 9.50 5.86
CA LEU A 276 12.31 9.83 4.44
C LEU A 276 11.76 8.68 3.60
N ILE A 277 10.78 9.00 2.75
CA ILE A 277 10.23 8.13 1.71
C ILE A 277 10.59 8.75 0.35
N ALA A 278 11.79 8.41 -0.14
CA ALA A 278 12.33 8.96 -1.38
C ALA A 278 11.95 8.16 -2.62
N GLY A 279 11.58 6.90 -2.44
CA GLY A 279 11.06 5.99 -3.45
C GLY A 279 10.45 4.77 -2.75
N GLY A 280 9.94 3.82 -3.53
CA GLY A 280 9.31 2.61 -2.98
C GLY A 280 8.03 2.89 -2.20
N VAL A 281 7.67 1.93 -1.34
CA VAL A 281 6.43 1.97 -0.56
C VAL A 281 6.73 1.67 0.91
N MET A 282 6.17 2.47 1.81
CA MET A 282 6.24 2.21 3.24
C MET A 282 4.84 2.17 3.84
N THR A 283 4.54 1.14 4.61
CA THR A 283 3.31 1.04 5.39
C THR A 283 3.60 0.88 6.87
N ALA A 284 2.92 1.68 7.70
CA ALA A 284 2.98 1.61 9.15
C ALA A 284 1.58 1.64 9.76
N ARG A 285 1.28 0.73 10.69
CA ARG A 285 -0.03 0.72 11.40
C ARG A 285 -0.08 1.78 12.49
N SER A 286 1.05 2.07 13.11
CA SER A 286 1.15 3.13 14.11
C SER A 286 2.55 3.72 14.19
N ILE A 287 2.61 5.01 14.47
CA ILE A 287 3.84 5.72 14.80
C ILE A 287 3.79 6.18 16.26
N SER A 288 4.64 5.58 17.09
CA SER A 288 4.85 5.96 18.48
C SER A 288 6.19 6.66 18.62
N THR A 289 6.16 7.99 18.67
CA THR A 289 7.32 8.83 19.00
C THR A 289 7.15 9.48 20.38
N PHE A 290 8.23 9.99 20.95
CA PHE A 290 8.22 10.80 22.18
C PHE A 290 8.43 12.30 21.91
N ASN A 291 8.72 12.66 20.66
CA ASN A 291 9.03 14.02 20.23
C ASN A 291 8.43 14.27 18.83
N PRO A 292 8.25 15.53 18.42
CA PRO A 292 7.81 15.85 17.07
C PRO A 292 8.74 15.23 16.01
N ILE A 293 8.15 14.76 14.91
CA ILE A 293 8.88 14.10 13.81
C ILE A 293 8.60 14.78 12.49
N THR A 294 9.59 14.79 11.61
CA THR A 294 9.40 15.18 10.20
C THR A 294 9.29 13.94 9.34
N VAL A 295 8.30 13.91 8.47
CA VAL A 295 8.08 12.87 7.47
C VAL A 295 8.20 13.51 6.09
N THR A 296 9.23 13.13 5.34
CA THR A 296 9.47 13.65 4.00
C THR A 296 9.03 12.63 2.95
N CYS A 297 8.05 12.97 2.12
CA CYS A 297 7.63 12.19 0.96
C CYS A 297 8.14 12.88 -0.31
N ARG A 298 9.23 12.37 -0.87
CA ARG A 298 9.87 12.97 -2.05
C ARG A 298 9.45 12.30 -3.36
N GLY A 299 9.29 10.99 -3.38
CA GLY A 299 8.89 10.25 -4.59
C GLY A 299 8.37 8.84 -4.36
N GLY A 300 8.33 8.36 -3.11
CA GLY A 300 7.68 7.09 -2.77
C GLY A 300 6.30 7.31 -2.14
N VAL A 301 5.68 6.20 -1.75
CA VAL A 301 4.33 6.15 -1.18
C VAL A 301 4.40 5.81 0.30
N LEU A 302 3.80 6.65 1.14
CA LEU A 302 3.57 6.38 2.55
C LEU A 302 2.11 5.99 2.78
N LEU A 303 1.91 4.87 3.45
CA LEU A 303 0.61 4.35 3.87
C LEU A 303 0.57 4.28 5.39
N LEU A 304 -0.37 4.96 6.02
CA LEU A 304 -0.37 5.12 7.48
C LEU A 304 -1.77 4.99 8.06
N ASP A 305 -1.98 3.98 8.92
CA ASP A 305 -3.30 3.81 9.56
C ASP A 305 -3.54 4.94 10.55
N TRP A 306 -2.64 5.08 11.52
CA TRP A 306 -2.78 6.05 12.60
C TRP A 306 -1.55 6.98 12.68
N PRO A 307 -1.73 8.29 12.38
CA PRO A 307 -0.70 9.28 12.63
C PRO A 307 -0.31 9.32 14.10
N SER A 308 0.87 9.89 14.41
CA SER A 308 1.36 9.90 15.78
C SER A 308 0.48 10.73 16.72
N ASP A 309 0.48 10.36 18.01
CA ASP A 309 -0.11 11.14 19.10
C ASP A 309 0.59 12.49 19.34
N TYR A 310 1.73 12.73 18.70
CA TYR A 310 2.51 13.97 18.78
C TYR A 310 2.44 14.77 17.48
N GLU A 311 2.84 16.04 17.55
CA GLU A 311 2.97 16.94 16.41
C GLU A 311 3.86 16.32 15.32
N MET A 312 3.41 16.38 14.07
CA MET A 312 4.16 15.89 12.92
C MET A 312 4.32 17.00 11.89
N THR A 313 5.42 16.98 11.16
CA THR A 313 5.61 17.81 9.97
C THR A 313 5.70 16.92 8.75
N PHE A 314 4.77 17.06 7.81
CA PHE A 314 4.87 16.44 6.50
C PHE A 314 5.56 17.38 5.53
N VAL A 315 6.56 16.89 4.80
CA VAL A 315 7.26 17.62 3.75
C VAL A 315 7.04 16.90 2.43
N LEU A 316 6.29 17.53 1.53
CA LEU A 316 5.88 16.95 0.25
C LEU A 316 6.71 17.55 -0.87
N SER A 317 7.58 16.73 -1.47
CA SER A 317 8.53 17.16 -2.50
C SER A 317 8.32 16.43 -3.84
N GLY A 318 7.22 15.66 -3.95
CA GLY A 318 6.85 14.87 -5.12
C GLY A 318 6.19 13.52 -4.80
N GLY A 319 6.33 13.02 -3.57
CA GLY A 319 5.79 11.71 -3.16
C GLY A 319 4.34 11.76 -2.68
N GLU A 320 3.85 10.60 -2.25
CA GLU A 320 2.46 10.40 -1.84
C GLU A 320 2.36 9.97 -0.37
N ALA A 321 1.34 10.44 0.32
CA ALA A 321 1.01 10.03 1.68
C ALA A 321 -0.50 9.82 1.84
N TYR A 322 -0.90 8.59 2.13
CA TYR A 322 -2.29 8.22 2.38
C TYR A 322 -2.46 7.81 3.84
N LEU A 323 -3.28 8.56 4.57
CA LEU A 323 -3.54 8.37 5.98
C LEU A 323 -4.99 7.93 6.18
N ALA A 324 -5.20 6.85 6.93
CA ALA A 324 -6.55 6.43 7.29
C ALA A 324 -7.17 7.31 8.40
N GLY A 325 -6.32 7.87 9.28
CA GLY A 325 -6.72 8.79 10.33
C GLY A 325 -6.68 10.27 9.92
N PRO A 326 -7.23 11.17 10.76
CA PRO A 326 -7.16 12.61 10.54
C PRO A 326 -5.80 13.18 10.94
N LEU A 327 -5.42 14.32 10.38
CA LEU A 327 -4.29 15.11 10.86
C LEU A 327 -4.65 15.80 12.18
N ASN A 328 -3.73 15.74 13.15
CA ASN A 328 -3.93 16.31 14.48
C ASN A 328 -3.61 17.80 14.51
N GLU A 329 -4.20 18.54 15.46
CA GLU A 329 -3.82 19.94 15.74
C GLU A 329 -2.31 20.03 16.03
N GLY A 330 -1.64 21.02 15.45
CA GLY A 330 -0.18 21.17 15.53
C GLY A 330 0.59 20.39 14.47
N THR A 331 -0.09 19.64 13.59
CA THR A 331 0.52 19.08 12.38
C THR A 331 0.80 20.19 11.37
N ILE A 332 1.99 20.19 10.78
CA ILE A 332 2.37 21.10 9.69
C ILE A 332 2.50 20.29 8.39
N VAL A 333 2.05 20.85 7.27
CA VAL A 333 2.25 20.30 5.93
C VAL A 333 2.96 21.34 5.06
N GLU A 334 4.21 21.06 4.71
CA GLU A 334 4.97 21.81 3.70
C GLU A 334 4.62 21.24 2.31
N SER A 335 3.69 21.93 1.63
CA SER A 335 3.06 21.52 0.36
C SER A 335 3.84 22.05 -0.85
N GLY A 336 4.88 21.29 -1.24
CA GLY A 336 5.71 21.58 -2.42
C GLY A 336 5.24 20.88 -3.69
N ALA A 337 5.14 19.55 -3.66
CA ALA A 337 4.58 18.74 -4.74
C ALA A 337 4.19 17.34 -4.24
N GLY A 338 3.29 16.65 -4.95
CA GLY A 338 2.81 15.31 -4.61
C GLY A 338 1.40 15.32 -4.00
N ILE A 339 1.09 14.29 -3.21
CA ILE A 339 -0.25 14.08 -2.65
C ILE A 339 -0.15 13.79 -1.15
N LEU A 340 -1.03 14.42 -0.36
CA LEU A 340 -1.36 13.98 0.99
C LEU A 340 -2.86 13.87 1.10
N ALA A 341 -3.36 12.66 1.32
CA ALA A 341 -4.75 12.37 1.56
C ALA A 341 -4.94 11.85 2.99
N ALA A 342 -5.85 12.44 3.74
CA ALA A 342 -6.18 12.00 5.10
C ALA A 342 -7.69 12.01 5.34
N GLN A 343 -8.15 11.39 6.43
CA GLN A 343 -9.58 11.46 6.78
C GLN A 343 -10.06 12.90 6.99
N ASP A 344 -9.22 13.76 7.56
CA ASP A 344 -9.47 15.18 7.75
C ASP A 344 -8.13 15.90 7.85
N VAL A 345 -8.00 17.04 7.17
CA VAL A 345 -6.80 17.88 7.17
C VAL A 345 -7.04 19.24 7.83
N SER A 346 -8.27 19.53 8.26
CA SER A 346 -8.71 20.86 8.71
C SER A 346 -8.00 21.38 9.98
N ALA A 347 -7.44 20.48 10.78
CA ALA A 347 -6.69 20.82 11.98
C ALA A 347 -5.20 21.09 11.73
N ALA A 348 -4.68 20.80 10.53
CA ALA A 348 -3.29 21.00 10.17
C ALA A 348 -3.02 22.42 9.64
N GLU A 349 -1.81 22.91 9.86
CA GLU A 349 -1.30 24.12 9.22
C GLU A 349 -0.66 23.75 7.88
N ILE A 350 -1.18 24.28 6.77
CA ILE A 350 -0.72 23.95 5.42
C ILE A 350 0.03 25.15 4.84
N HIS A 351 1.28 24.93 4.45
CA HIS A 351 2.17 25.91 3.85
C HIS A 351 2.41 25.59 2.36
N GLY A 352 2.04 26.51 1.47
CA GLY A 352 2.16 26.28 0.03
C GLY A 352 0.92 25.63 -0.58
N ASP A 353 0.93 25.51 -1.91
CA ASP A 353 -0.17 25.02 -2.73
C ASP A 353 0.29 24.12 -3.88
N GLY A 354 1.53 23.62 -3.82
CA GLY A 354 2.11 22.82 -4.90
C GLY A 354 1.79 21.33 -4.82
N ALA A 355 1.45 20.79 -3.64
CA ALA A 355 0.93 19.44 -3.46
C ALA A 355 -0.60 19.45 -3.25
N SER A 356 -1.26 18.37 -3.66
CA SER A 356 -2.67 18.13 -3.37
C SER A 356 -2.82 17.64 -1.93
N VAL A 357 -3.34 18.50 -1.04
CA VAL A 357 -3.59 18.17 0.37
C VAL A 357 -5.09 18.04 0.58
N LEU A 358 -5.56 16.80 0.71
CA LEU A 358 -6.96 16.42 0.55
C LEU A 358 -7.51 15.78 1.83
N GLY A 359 -8.76 16.10 2.18
CA GLY A 359 -9.42 15.62 3.38
C GLY A 359 -10.89 15.27 3.18
N GLY A 360 -11.44 14.40 4.03
CA GLY A 360 -12.85 14.04 3.99
C GLY A 360 -13.25 13.41 2.67
N GLU A 361 -14.33 13.91 2.07
CA GLU A 361 -14.82 13.43 0.76
C GLU A 361 -13.93 13.86 -0.41
N GLU A 362 -12.98 14.77 -0.24
CA GLU A 362 -12.04 15.17 -1.31
C GLU A 362 -10.77 14.30 -1.32
N ALA A 363 -10.58 13.42 -0.32
CA ALA A 363 -9.30 12.75 -0.07
C ALA A 363 -8.79 11.87 -1.22
N GLU A 364 -9.66 11.31 -2.07
CA GLU A 364 -9.29 10.38 -3.16
C GLU A 364 -8.24 9.36 -2.69
N SER A 365 -8.48 8.73 -1.53
CA SER A 365 -7.48 7.85 -0.92
C SER A 365 -7.39 6.52 -1.66
N TRP A 366 -6.18 6.23 -2.13
CA TRP A 366 -5.82 4.94 -2.73
C TRP A 366 -5.33 3.93 -1.69
N TYR A 367 -5.52 4.21 -0.39
CA TYR A 367 -5.16 3.31 0.69
C TYR A 367 -6.37 2.49 1.18
N PHE A 368 -6.49 1.29 0.65
CA PHE A 368 -7.52 0.31 0.98
C PHE A 368 -7.17 -0.46 2.26
N GLN A 369 -7.52 0.11 3.41
CA GLN A 369 -7.26 -0.53 4.70
C GLN A 369 -8.53 -0.75 5.53
N THR A 370 -8.40 -1.62 6.53
CA THR A 370 -9.34 -1.75 7.63
C THR A 370 -8.63 -2.17 8.92
N THR A 371 -9.13 -1.73 10.08
CA THR A 371 -8.58 -2.10 11.39
C THR A 371 -9.24 -3.37 11.92
N TYR A 372 -8.54 -4.51 11.86
CA TYR A 372 -9.10 -5.83 12.20
C TYR A 372 -10.02 -5.84 13.43
N SER A 373 -11.22 -6.39 13.25
CA SER A 373 -12.15 -6.69 14.33
C SER A 373 -12.86 -8.02 14.05
N GLU A 374 -12.93 -8.87 15.08
CA GLU A 374 -13.72 -10.10 15.03
C GLU A 374 -15.23 -9.81 14.86
N ASP A 375 -15.70 -8.62 15.28
CA ASP A 375 -17.11 -8.22 15.17
C ASP A 375 -17.59 -8.08 13.71
N TRP A 376 -16.68 -7.99 12.75
CA TRP A 376 -17.02 -8.02 11.31
C TRP A 376 -17.51 -9.38 10.86
N ILE A 377 -17.01 -10.42 11.52
CA ILE A 377 -17.24 -11.81 11.20
C ILE A 377 -18.36 -12.27 12.13
N ASN A 378 -19.59 -12.22 11.64
CA ASN A 378 -20.70 -12.82 12.37
C ASN A 378 -20.67 -14.35 12.16
N ALA A 379 -19.76 -15.05 12.84
CA ALA A 379 -19.62 -16.51 12.79
C ALA A 379 -19.76 -17.15 14.17
N ALA A 380 -20.25 -18.39 14.19
CA ALA A 380 -20.37 -19.17 15.43
C ALA A 380 -19.02 -19.70 15.94
N ASP A 381 -18.03 -19.82 15.04
CA ASP A 381 -16.67 -20.27 15.31
C ASP A 381 -15.70 -19.47 14.43
N LEU A 382 -14.61 -18.99 15.03
CA LEU A 382 -13.56 -18.23 14.34
C LEU A 382 -12.37 -19.13 13.92
N ASN A 383 -12.44 -20.44 14.18
CA ASN A 383 -11.47 -21.38 13.61
C ASN A 383 -11.49 -21.33 12.07
N GLY A 384 -10.31 -21.21 11.47
CA GLY A 384 -10.14 -21.08 10.01
C GLY A 384 -10.09 -19.64 9.51
N PHE A 385 -10.25 -18.64 10.40
CA PHE A 385 -9.94 -17.24 10.11
C PHE A 385 -8.55 -16.91 10.63
N THR A 386 -7.71 -16.24 9.84
CA THR A 386 -6.38 -15.78 10.27
C THR A 386 -6.11 -14.39 9.71
N TRP A 387 -5.75 -13.45 10.57
CA TRP A 387 -5.42 -12.08 10.18
C TRP A 387 -3.90 -11.88 10.16
N ASP A 388 -3.40 -11.29 9.08
CA ASP A 388 -2.04 -10.79 8.97
C ASP A 388 -2.07 -9.29 8.64
N ALA A 389 -1.76 -8.47 9.64
CA ALA A 389 -1.76 -7.00 9.52
C ALA A 389 -0.62 -6.46 8.65
N LEU A 390 0.43 -7.23 8.38
CA LEU A 390 1.63 -6.69 7.73
C LEU A 390 1.65 -6.91 6.23
N THR A 391 0.65 -7.56 5.67
CA THR A 391 0.51 -7.76 4.22
C THR A 391 0.11 -6.47 3.49
N LEU A 392 0.63 -6.33 2.27
CA LEU A 392 0.33 -5.21 1.37
C LEU A 392 0.26 -5.72 -0.07
N ALA A 393 -0.77 -5.31 -0.82
CA ALA A 393 -0.90 -5.62 -2.25
C ALA A 393 -1.38 -4.40 -3.03
N ASP A 394 -0.77 -4.16 -4.19
CA ASP A 394 -1.31 -3.25 -5.20
C ASP A 394 -2.40 -3.99 -6.00
N ALA A 395 -3.63 -3.50 -5.95
CA ALA A 395 -4.77 -4.02 -6.71
C ALA A 395 -5.90 -2.99 -6.85
N GLY A 396 -6.66 -3.09 -7.95
CA GLY A 396 -7.86 -2.27 -8.14
C GLY A 396 -7.60 -0.76 -8.24
N GLY A 397 -6.35 -0.37 -8.51
CA GLY A 397 -5.88 1.01 -8.56
C GLY A 397 -5.28 1.54 -7.24
N GLY A 398 -5.17 0.73 -6.19
CA GLY A 398 -4.59 1.19 -4.92
C GLY A 398 -4.04 0.07 -4.05
N TRP A 399 -3.76 0.40 -2.78
CA TRP A 399 -3.00 -0.42 -1.86
C TRP A 399 -3.88 -1.08 -0.81
N PHE A 400 -4.08 -2.40 -0.94
CA PHE A 400 -4.78 -3.23 0.04
C PHE A 400 -3.86 -3.65 1.18
N ALA A 401 -4.25 -3.29 2.39
CA ALA A 401 -3.42 -3.44 3.58
C ALA A 401 -4.06 -4.37 4.60
N GLY A 402 -3.35 -5.44 4.94
CA GLY A 402 -3.79 -6.46 5.87
C GLY A 402 -4.69 -7.51 5.20
N THR A 403 -4.44 -8.78 5.50
CA THR A 403 -5.09 -9.93 4.85
C THR A 403 -5.84 -10.75 5.86
N LEU A 404 -7.10 -11.05 5.55
CA LEU A 404 -7.86 -12.09 6.23
C LEU A 404 -7.83 -13.36 5.39
N THR A 405 -7.21 -14.41 5.92
CA THR A 405 -7.27 -15.76 5.36
C THR A 405 -8.50 -16.49 5.88
N MET A 406 -9.25 -17.11 4.96
CA MET A 406 -10.40 -17.97 5.26
C MET A 406 -10.17 -19.38 4.73
N GLU A 407 -10.23 -20.37 5.62
CA GLU A 407 -10.07 -21.78 5.27
C GLU A 407 -11.23 -22.63 5.79
N ASN A 408 -12.08 -23.11 4.88
CA ASN A 408 -13.22 -23.99 5.16
C ASN A 408 -14.20 -23.44 6.22
N VAL A 409 -14.49 -22.13 6.17
CA VAL A 409 -15.31 -21.45 7.18
C VAL A 409 -16.72 -21.13 6.70
N THR A 410 -17.61 -20.87 7.65
CA THR A 410 -18.96 -20.35 7.40
C THR A 410 -19.25 -19.16 8.32
N ALA A 411 -19.73 -18.07 7.74
CA ALA A 411 -20.19 -16.88 8.46
C ALA A 411 -21.59 -16.43 8.00
N GLU A 412 -22.29 -15.70 8.85
CA GLU A 412 -23.54 -15.01 8.50
C GLU A 412 -23.24 -13.76 7.68
N GLU A 413 -22.29 -12.94 8.12
CA GLU A 413 -21.90 -11.67 7.47
C GLU A 413 -20.38 -11.48 7.56
N LEU A 414 -19.85 -10.69 6.63
CA LEU A 414 -18.46 -10.23 6.63
C LEU A 414 -18.42 -8.74 6.25
N LEU A 415 -18.47 -7.88 7.26
CA LEU A 415 -18.62 -6.43 7.10
C LEU A 415 -17.47 -5.66 7.76
N PRO A 416 -16.29 -5.56 7.10
CA PRO A 416 -15.15 -4.78 7.55
C PRO A 416 -15.41 -3.27 7.63
N TRP A 417 -16.42 -2.74 6.93
CA TRP A 417 -16.76 -1.30 6.79
C TRP A 417 -15.69 -0.44 6.07
N GLY A 418 -14.43 -0.85 6.09
CA GLY A 418 -13.36 -0.38 5.20
C GLY A 418 -13.15 -1.32 4.01
N ALA A 419 -11.92 -1.42 3.54
CA ALA A 419 -11.54 -2.34 2.47
C ALA A 419 -10.88 -3.60 3.03
N LEU A 420 -11.02 -4.73 2.34
CA LEU A 420 -10.54 -6.02 2.82
C LEU A 420 -9.82 -6.80 1.73
N TRP A 421 -8.65 -7.33 2.07
CA TRP A 421 -8.00 -8.37 1.28
C TRP A 421 -8.34 -9.73 1.87
N LEU A 422 -9.03 -10.55 1.07
CA LEU A 422 -9.37 -11.93 1.36
C LEU A 422 -8.44 -12.90 0.64
N ARG A 423 -7.81 -13.78 1.41
CA ARG A 423 -7.11 -14.94 0.87
C ARG A 423 -7.91 -16.20 1.17
N LEU A 424 -8.35 -16.87 0.13
CA LEU A 424 -9.23 -18.02 0.22
C LEU A 424 -8.45 -19.33 0.06
N ALA A 425 -8.72 -20.26 0.98
CA ALA A 425 -8.34 -21.66 0.88
C ALA A 425 -9.58 -22.54 1.13
N GLY A 426 -9.66 -23.69 0.45
CA GLY A 426 -10.82 -24.57 0.58
C GLY A 426 -12.15 -23.92 0.19
N GLU A 427 -13.25 -24.39 0.78
CA GLU A 427 -14.61 -23.94 0.43
C GLU A 427 -15.21 -23.09 1.57
N ASN A 428 -15.48 -21.82 1.28
CA ASN A 428 -15.97 -20.87 2.27
C ASN A 428 -17.39 -20.39 1.94
N THR A 429 -18.17 -20.04 2.96
CA THR A 429 -19.53 -19.54 2.77
C THR A 429 -19.82 -18.34 3.65
N VAL A 430 -20.35 -17.27 3.07
CA VAL A 430 -20.95 -16.14 3.80
C VAL A 430 -22.42 -16.07 3.40
N SER A 431 -23.32 -16.53 4.27
CA SER A 431 -24.74 -16.67 3.88
C SER A 431 -25.46 -15.35 3.58
N GLY A 432 -24.98 -14.26 4.17
CA GLY A 432 -25.48 -12.90 3.99
C GLY A 432 -24.54 -12.05 3.14
N GLU A 433 -24.23 -10.86 3.63
CA GLU A 433 -23.48 -9.84 2.90
C GLU A 433 -21.98 -9.92 3.19
N VAL A 434 -21.18 -9.80 2.13
CA VAL A 434 -19.79 -9.35 2.20
C VAL A 434 -19.74 -7.94 1.63
N GLY A 435 -19.25 -6.98 2.40
CA GLY A 435 -19.30 -5.58 1.98
C GLY A 435 -18.22 -4.70 2.57
N GLY A 436 -18.16 -3.46 2.12
CA GLY A 436 -17.11 -2.51 2.50
C GLY A 436 -16.85 -1.49 1.39
N THR A 437 -15.71 -0.80 1.45
CA THR A 437 -15.28 0.10 0.37
C THR A 437 -14.49 -0.62 -0.70
N GLY A 438 -13.78 -1.69 -0.36
CA GLY A 438 -12.99 -2.45 -1.33
C GLY A 438 -12.85 -3.90 -0.94
N LEU A 439 -12.65 -4.75 -1.93
CA LEU A 439 -12.46 -6.18 -1.79
C LEU A 439 -11.45 -6.70 -2.81
N LEU A 440 -10.28 -7.09 -2.33
CA LEU A 440 -9.32 -7.90 -3.07
C LEU A 440 -9.52 -9.36 -2.68
N VAL A 441 -9.74 -10.25 -3.65
CA VAL A 441 -9.88 -11.68 -3.41
C VAL A 441 -8.80 -12.45 -4.14
N GLU A 442 -8.04 -13.26 -3.41
CA GLU A 442 -6.96 -14.09 -3.94
C GLU A 442 -6.96 -15.50 -3.34
N GLY A 443 -6.11 -16.37 -3.87
CA GLY A 443 -5.89 -17.73 -3.36
C GLY A 443 -6.37 -18.83 -4.33
N ASP A 444 -6.36 -20.06 -3.85
CA ASP A 444 -6.77 -21.27 -4.59
C ASP A 444 -8.11 -21.85 -4.11
N GLY A 445 -8.73 -21.21 -3.10
CA GLY A 445 -10.04 -21.57 -2.58
C GLY A 445 -11.21 -20.86 -3.26
N ALA A 446 -12.38 -21.06 -2.67
CA ALA A 446 -13.65 -20.51 -3.12
C ALA A 446 -14.44 -19.86 -1.98
N ILE A 447 -15.28 -18.90 -2.34
CA ILE A 447 -16.28 -18.28 -1.46
C ILE A 447 -17.64 -18.24 -2.17
N SER A 448 -18.69 -18.68 -1.46
CA SER A 448 -20.08 -18.44 -1.83
C SER A 448 -20.68 -17.40 -0.89
N ALA A 449 -20.96 -16.20 -1.39
CA ALA A 449 -21.58 -15.10 -0.67
C ALA A 449 -23.08 -14.98 -1.00
N GLY A 450 -23.89 -14.53 -0.05
CA GLY A 450 -25.28 -14.16 -0.29
C GLY A 450 -25.38 -12.94 -1.20
N ASN A 451 -24.68 -11.86 -0.85
CA ASN A 451 -24.46 -10.69 -1.71
C ASN A 451 -23.05 -10.14 -1.53
N LEU A 452 -22.52 -9.51 -2.57
CA LEU A 452 -21.33 -8.65 -2.51
C LEU A 452 -21.79 -7.20 -2.74
N ASN A 453 -21.43 -6.30 -1.84
CA ASN A 453 -21.86 -4.91 -1.92
C ASN A 453 -20.72 -3.96 -1.52
N LEU A 454 -20.19 -3.23 -2.50
CA LEU A 454 -19.07 -2.32 -2.32
C LEU A 454 -19.55 -0.88 -2.48
N TRP A 455 -19.41 -0.09 -1.43
CA TRP A 455 -19.87 1.29 -1.44
C TRP A 455 -18.76 2.24 -0.98
N GLY A 456 -18.35 3.13 -1.87
CA GLY A 456 -17.38 4.18 -1.57
C GLY A 456 -17.96 5.21 -0.61
N TRP A 457 -17.21 5.51 0.46
CA TRP A 457 -17.59 6.51 1.47
C TRP A 457 -16.37 7.07 2.23
N GLY A 458 -16.55 8.20 2.90
CA GLY A 458 -15.46 8.87 3.60
C GLY A 458 -14.31 9.21 2.64
N GLY A 459 -13.08 8.92 3.06
CA GLY A 459 -11.90 9.15 2.22
C GLY A 459 -11.65 8.10 1.13
N ILE A 460 -12.40 6.98 1.12
CA ILE A 460 -12.28 5.91 0.11
C ILE A 460 -13.59 5.84 -0.66
N HIS A 461 -13.77 6.74 -1.62
CA HIS A 461 -14.99 6.83 -2.45
C HIS A 461 -14.85 6.15 -3.82
N HIS A 462 -13.67 5.62 -4.16
CA HIS A 462 -13.45 4.71 -5.28
C HIS A 462 -13.62 3.26 -4.82
N PRO A 463 -14.82 2.65 -4.88
CA PRO A 463 -14.95 1.27 -4.47
C PRO A 463 -14.17 0.37 -5.43
N ALA A 464 -13.50 -0.64 -4.90
CA ALA A 464 -12.66 -1.53 -5.71
C ALA A 464 -12.99 -3.00 -5.46
N PHE A 465 -13.33 -3.73 -6.51
CA PHE A 465 -13.32 -5.19 -6.54
C PHE A 465 -12.15 -5.67 -7.41
N ALA A 466 -11.27 -6.49 -6.86
CA ALA A 466 -10.19 -7.13 -7.60
C ALA A 466 -10.15 -8.63 -7.31
N LEU A 467 -10.05 -9.46 -8.35
CA LEU A 467 -9.99 -10.91 -8.24
C LEU A 467 -8.76 -11.48 -8.95
N ARG A 468 -7.96 -12.26 -8.20
CA ARG A 468 -6.75 -12.95 -8.68
C ARG A 468 -6.73 -14.41 -8.24
N GLY A 469 -7.20 -15.30 -9.11
CA GLY A 469 -7.00 -16.76 -9.00
C GLY A 469 -8.06 -17.54 -8.21
N ALA A 470 -8.74 -16.90 -7.26
CA ALA A 470 -9.78 -17.55 -6.45
C ALA A 470 -11.11 -17.73 -7.19
N SER A 471 -12.05 -18.44 -6.57
CA SER A 471 -13.43 -18.58 -7.07
C SER A 471 -14.44 -17.85 -6.18
N VAL A 472 -15.22 -16.95 -6.77
CA VAL A 472 -16.21 -16.12 -6.09
C VAL A 472 -17.57 -16.38 -6.71
N THR A 473 -18.53 -16.84 -5.89
CA THR A 473 -19.95 -16.92 -6.27
C THR A 473 -20.76 -16.01 -5.37
N THR A 474 -21.66 -15.20 -5.94
CA THR A 474 -22.55 -14.32 -5.17
C THR A 474 -23.99 -14.38 -5.66
N GLY A 475 -24.95 -14.15 -4.76
CA GLY A 475 -26.37 -13.97 -5.09
C GLY A 475 -26.68 -12.63 -5.76
N GLY A 476 -25.87 -11.60 -5.51
CA GLY A 476 -25.98 -10.28 -6.12
C GLY A 476 -24.68 -9.49 -6.01
N PHE A 477 -24.48 -8.51 -6.88
CA PHE A 477 -23.32 -7.63 -6.87
C PHE A 477 -23.74 -6.17 -7.00
N GLY A 478 -23.40 -5.36 -5.99
CA GLY A 478 -23.61 -3.92 -5.98
C GLY A 478 -22.28 -3.17 -5.88
N MET A 479 -22.09 -2.12 -6.69
CA MET A 479 -20.94 -1.24 -6.56
C MET A 479 -21.29 0.23 -6.86
N GLY A 480 -20.85 1.17 -6.02
CA GLY A 480 -21.05 2.59 -6.29
C GLY A 480 -20.54 3.52 -5.19
N CYS A 481 -20.76 4.82 -5.35
CA CYS A 481 -20.39 5.82 -4.37
C CYS A 481 -21.25 7.09 -4.52
N ASN A 482 -21.30 7.89 -3.46
CA ASN A 482 -22.09 9.12 -3.48
C ASN A 482 -21.39 10.28 -4.23
N SER A 483 -20.06 10.25 -4.36
CA SER A 483 -19.28 11.27 -5.10
C SER A 483 -19.50 11.17 -6.61
N GLY A 484 -19.90 10.00 -7.10
CA GLY A 484 -20.08 9.73 -8.52
C GLY A 484 -18.78 9.38 -9.24
N GLU A 485 -17.66 9.20 -8.54
CA GLU A 485 -16.44 8.68 -9.12
C GLU A 485 -16.59 7.23 -9.59
N ALA A 486 -15.71 6.84 -10.52
CA ALA A 486 -15.69 5.48 -11.01
C ALA A 486 -15.05 4.57 -9.96
N GLY A 487 -15.75 3.50 -9.60
CA GLY A 487 -15.17 2.34 -8.93
C GLY A 487 -14.44 1.43 -9.91
N THR A 488 -13.66 0.51 -9.38
CA THR A 488 -12.90 -0.48 -10.16
C THR A 488 -13.51 -1.86 -9.98
N PHE A 489 -13.79 -2.56 -11.08
CA PHE A 489 -14.02 -4.00 -11.09
C PHE A 489 -12.96 -4.64 -11.97
N GLU A 490 -12.08 -5.44 -11.39
CA GLU A 490 -10.99 -6.10 -12.11
C GLU A 490 -10.99 -7.61 -11.86
N VAL A 491 -10.94 -8.39 -12.95
CA VAL A 491 -10.68 -9.83 -12.88
C VAL A 491 -9.48 -10.16 -13.74
N SER A 492 -8.41 -10.65 -13.11
CA SER A 492 -7.15 -11.02 -13.77
C SER A 492 -6.84 -12.52 -13.68
N GLY A 493 -7.74 -13.29 -13.08
CA GLY A 493 -7.69 -14.75 -13.06
C GLY A 493 -8.67 -15.31 -12.03
N GLY A 494 -8.91 -16.63 -12.08
CA GLY A 494 -9.91 -17.27 -11.22
C GLY A 494 -11.30 -17.25 -11.83
N SER A 495 -12.34 -17.33 -11.00
CA SER A 495 -13.74 -17.29 -11.46
C SER A 495 -14.61 -16.35 -10.62
N PHE A 496 -15.42 -15.53 -11.29
CA PHE A 496 -16.46 -14.70 -10.67
C PHE A 496 -17.81 -15.09 -11.24
N THR A 497 -18.78 -15.45 -10.40
CA THR A 497 -20.15 -15.73 -10.81
C THR A 497 -21.14 -14.94 -9.95
N CYS A 498 -21.91 -14.05 -10.57
CA CYS A 498 -23.08 -13.42 -9.97
C CYS A 498 -24.35 -14.11 -10.45
N THR A 499 -25.07 -14.77 -9.54
CA THR A 499 -26.26 -15.56 -9.85
C THR A 499 -27.55 -14.74 -9.95
N GLY A 500 -27.57 -13.54 -9.34
CA GLY A 500 -28.67 -12.58 -9.43
C GLY A 500 -28.26 -11.29 -10.11
N GLU A 501 -28.82 -10.17 -9.66
CA GLU A 501 -28.61 -8.86 -10.29
C GLU A 501 -27.22 -8.29 -10.00
N THR A 502 -26.62 -7.72 -11.04
CA THR A 502 -25.43 -6.87 -10.96
C THR A 502 -25.82 -5.45 -11.31
N TRP A 503 -25.57 -4.53 -10.37
CA TRP A 503 -25.76 -3.11 -10.57
C TRP A 503 -24.51 -2.34 -10.14
N MET A 504 -23.95 -1.54 -11.05
CA MET A 504 -22.85 -0.64 -10.75
C MET A 504 -23.21 0.79 -11.16
N GLN A 505 -23.08 1.75 -10.23
CA GLN A 505 -23.47 3.14 -10.48
C GLN A 505 -22.50 3.86 -11.42
N ASN A 506 -21.20 3.82 -11.11
CA ASN A 506 -20.15 4.30 -12.01
C ASN A 506 -18.93 3.39 -11.84
N ALA A 507 -18.53 2.68 -12.89
CA ALA A 507 -17.50 1.65 -12.77
C ALA A 507 -16.63 1.50 -14.03
N ALA A 508 -15.33 1.33 -13.83
CA ALA A 508 -14.43 0.76 -14.81
C ALA A 508 -14.36 -0.76 -14.59
N MET A 509 -15.01 -1.52 -15.46
CA MET A 509 -14.99 -2.98 -15.46
C MET A 509 -13.93 -3.48 -16.44
N THR A 510 -12.94 -4.20 -15.94
CA THR A 510 -11.86 -4.78 -16.74
C THR A 510 -11.75 -6.29 -16.49
N VAL A 511 -11.76 -7.07 -17.56
CA VAL A 511 -11.48 -8.52 -17.51
C VAL A 511 -10.23 -8.81 -18.34
N LEU A 512 -9.15 -9.14 -17.63
CA LEU A 512 -7.84 -9.44 -18.21
C LEU A 512 -7.69 -10.94 -18.49
N ASP A 513 -8.20 -11.80 -17.61
CA ASP A 513 -8.22 -13.26 -17.77
C ASP A 513 -9.27 -13.91 -16.83
N GLY A 514 -9.42 -15.24 -16.87
CA GLY A 514 -10.31 -16.01 -15.99
C GLY A 514 -11.71 -16.24 -16.55
N GLU A 515 -12.66 -16.60 -15.69
CA GLU A 515 -14.07 -16.81 -16.04
C GLU A 515 -14.96 -15.83 -15.28
N VAL A 516 -15.69 -14.97 -15.99
CA VAL A 516 -16.64 -14.02 -15.41
C VAL A 516 -18.03 -14.34 -15.92
N ARG A 517 -18.98 -14.58 -15.02
CA ARG A 517 -20.34 -14.98 -15.37
C ARG A 517 -21.37 -14.15 -14.62
N PHE A 518 -22.21 -13.46 -15.36
CA PHE A 518 -23.41 -12.80 -14.86
C PHE A 518 -24.62 -13.60 -15.33
N ASP A 519 -25.25 -14.35 -14.43
CA ASP A 519 -26.44 -15.14 -14.74
C ASP A 519 -27.72 -14.30 -14.74
N GLY A 520 -27.77 -13.26 -13.92
CA GLY A 520 -28.84 -12.25 -13.95
C GLY A 520 -28.48 -11.02 -14.80
N PRO A 521 -29.32 -9.98 -14.77
CA PRO A 521 -29.05 -8.71 -15.46
C PRO A 521 -27.76 -8.06 -14.98
N CYS A 522 -26.96 -7.56 -15.93
CA CYS A 522 -25.75 -6.78 -15.66
C CYS A 522 -25.94 -5.34 -16.15
N ASN A 523 -26.07 -4.41 -15.20
CA ASN A 523 -26.37 -3.00 -15.46
C ASN A 523 -25.27 -2.10 -14.89
N LEU A 524 -24.75 -1.21 -15.73
CA LEU A 524 -23.84 -0.14 -15.34
C LEU A 524 -24.47 1.21 -15.72
N ASP A 525 -24.72 2.11 -14.77
CA ASP A 525 -25.33 3.42 -15.12
C ASP A 525 -24.34 4.31 -15.89
N SER A 526 -23.06 4.26 -15.50
CA SER A 526 -21.95 4.86 -16.24
C SER A 526 -20.61 4.13 -16.07
N GLY A 527 -19.64 4.47 -16.92
CA GLY A 527 -18.24 4.08 -16.77
C GLY A 527 -17.65 3.45 -18.03
N SER A 528 -16.98 2.31 -17.92
CA SER A 528 -16.41 1.60 -19.06
C SER A 528 -16.39 0.10 -18.84
N VAL A 529 -16.45 -0.66 -19.93
CA VAL A 529 -16.27 -2.13 -19.92
C VAL A 529 -15.17 -2.48 -20.89
N VAL A 530 -14.10 -3.10 -20.41
CA VAL A 530 -12.95 -3.54 -21.21
C VAL A 530 -12.73 -5.03 -20.99
N ILE A 531 -12.75 -5.80 -22.08
CA ILE A 531 -12.49 -7.25 -22.06
C ILE A 531 -11.27 -7.54 -22.92
N GLU A 532 -10.18 -7.90 -22.27
CA GLU A 532 -8.89 -8.18 -22.90
C GLU A 532 -8.60 -9.69 -23.00
N GLY A 533 -9.18 -10.49 -22.11
CA GLY A 533 -8.96 -11.94 -22.08
C GLY A 533 -10.04 -12.71 -21.31
N GLY A 534 -9.77 -14.00 -21.08
CA GLY A 534 -10.70 -14.89 -20.38
C GLY A 534 -12.00 -15.22 -21.14
N THR A 535 -12.96 -15.75 -20.38
CA THR A 535 -14.33 -16.01 -20.84
C THR A 535 -15.31 -15.16 -20.03
N VAL A 536 -16.10 -14.33 -20.70
CA VAL A 536 -17.12 -13.48 -20.07
C VAL A 536 -18.51 -13.88 -20.58
N VAL A 537 -19.42 -14.19 -19.65
CA VAL A 537 -20.79 -14.57 -19.99
C VAL A 537 -21.78 -13.59 -19.38
N PHE A 538 -22.56 -12.93 -20.24
CA PHE A 538 -23.71 -12.11 -19.86
C PHE A 538 -24.99 -12.87 -20.23
N ALA A 539 -25.52 -13.68 -19.33
CA ALA A 539 -26.61 -14.62 -19.66
C ALA A 539 -27.92 -13.92 -20.05
N GLU A 540 -28.18 -12.72 -19.51
CA GLU A 540 -29.36 -11.89 -19.83
C GLU A 540 -29.01 -10.61 -20.61
N GLY A 541 -27.75 -10.45 -21.04
CA GLY A 541 -27.26 -9.23 -21.71
C GLY A 541 -26.53 -8.26 -20.78
N LEU A 542 -25.89 -7.26 -21.39
CA LEU A 542 -25.18 -6.17 -20.72
C LEU A 542 -25.80 -4.84 -21.13
N TRP A 543 -26.13 -3.99 -20.16
CA TRP A 543 -26.54 -2.61 -20.39
C TRP A 543 -25.59 -1.62 -19.69
N LEU A 544 -25.04 -0.69 -20.47
CA LEU A 544 -24.22 0.44 -20.04
C LEU A 544 -24.91 1.74 -20.45
N GLY A 545 -25.37 2.52 -19.46
CA GLY A 545 -26.10 3.77 -19.70
C GLY A 545 -25.25 4.86 -20.35
N ASN A 546 -24.06 5.14 -19.80
CA ASN A 546 -23.10 6.10 -20.35
C ASN A 546 -21.68 5.55 -20.33
N GLY A 547 -21.02 5.47 -21.49
CA GLY A 547 -19.66 4.93 -21.57
C GLY A 547 -19.42 4.00 -22.73
N ASP A 548 -18.18 3.56 -22.87
CA ASP A 548 -17.75 2.68 -23.96
C ASP A 548 -17.57 1.23 -23.50
N ILE A 549 -17.92 0.29 -24.39
CA ILE A 549 -17.63 -1.14 -24.27
C ILE A 549 -16.56 -1.50 -25.30
N THR A 550 -15.45 -2.05 -24.87
CA THR A 550 -14.33 -2.45 -25.73
C THR A 550 -13.96 -3.91 -25.49
N VAL A 551 -13.91 -4.70 -26.57
CA VAL A 551 -13.43 -6.08 -26.56
C VAL A 551 -12.17 -6.16 -27.41
N THR A 552 -11.03 -6.38 -26.79
CA THR A 552 -9.72 -6.51 -27.45
C THR A 552 -9.23 -7.96 -27.49
N GLY A 553 -9.78 -8.85 -26.64
CA GLY A 553 -9.46 -10.27 -26.62
C GLY A 553 -10.50 -11.14 -25.89
N GLY A 554 -10.15 -12.39 -25.60
CA GLY A 554 -11.03 -13.34 -24.90
C GLY A 554 -12.25 -13.84 -25.68
N GLU A 555 -13.17 -14.49 -24.97
CA GLU A 555 -14.47 -14.97 -25.46
C GLU A 555 -15.61 -14.30 -24.68
N VAL A 556 -16.52 -13.63 -25.39
CA VAL A 556 -17.75 -13.04 -24.84
C VAL A 556 -18.96 -13.82 -25.33
N ILE A 557 -19.76 -14.32 -24.39
CA ILE A 557 -20.99 -15.07 -24.65
C ILE A 557 -22.18 -14.25 -24.16
N VAL A 558 -23.04 -13.84 -25.09
CA VAL A 558 -24.16 -12.95 -24.80
C VAL A 558 -25.33 -13.20 -25.77
N PRO A 559 -26.59 -13.21 -25.30
CA PRO A 559 -27.75 -13.33 -26.17
C PRO A 559 -27.77 -12.24 -27.26
N GLY A 560 -28.01 -12.63 -28.52
CA GLY A 560 -27.95 -11.69 -29.65
C GLY A 560 -26.54 -11.37 -30.15
N GLY A 561 -25.50 -12.01 -29.59
CA GLY A 561 -24.11 -11.75 -29.97
C GLY A 561 -23.72 -10.29 -29.72
N ALA A 562 -22.99 -9.67 -30.64
CA ALA A 562 -22.52 -8.29 -30.48
C ALA A 562 -23.66 -7.28 -30.23
N ASP A 563 -24.86 -7.51 -30.78
CA ASP A 563 -26.02 -6.64 -30.57
C ASP A 563 -26.58 -6.72 -29.13
N GLY A 564 -26.20 -7.74 -28.36
CA GLY A 564 -26.56 -7.91 -26.95
C GLY A 564 -25.68 -7.11 -25.97
N LEU A 565 -24.63 -6.46 -26.47
CA LEU A 565 -23.82 -5.50 -25.72
C LEU A 565 -24.38 -4.11 -25.96
N ILE A 566 -25.08 -3.54 -24.97
CA ILE A 566 -25.78 -2.27 -25.13
C ILE A 566 -25.00 -1.16 -24.44
N ALA A 567 -24.48 -0.22 -25.22
CA ALA A 567 -23.98 1.08 -24.73
C ALA A 567 -24.95 2.17 -25.21
N GLU A 568 -25.79 2.70 -24.32
CA GLU A 568 -26.87 3.63 -24.68
C GLU A 568 -26.33 5.00 -25.10
N ASN A 569 -25.45 5.58 -24.29
CA ASN A 569 -24.73 6.82 -24.59
C ASN A 569 -23.23 6.59 -24.72
N GLY A 570 -22.84 5.75 -25.68
CA GLY A 570 -21.44 5.51 -26.03
C GLY A 570 -21.29 4.59 -27.22
N SER A 571 -20.19 3.84 -27.27
CA SER A 571 -19.85 2.97 -28.40
C SER A 571 -19.44 1.57 -27.96
N VAL A 572 -19.75 0.59 -28.81
CA VAL A 572 -19.27 -0.78 -28.69
C VAL A 572 -18.18 -1.00 -29.75
N ARG A 573 -16.98 -1.37 -29.32
CA ARG A 573 -15.83 -1.66 -30.19
C ARG A 573 -15.38 -3.09 -29.96
N ILE A 574 -15.31 -3.87 -31.04
CA ILE A 574 -14.77 -5.23 -31.03
C ILE A 574 -13.53 -5.20 -31.93
N GLU A 575 -12.37 -5.10 -31.29
CA GLU A 575 -11.06 -4.92 -31.93
C GLU A 575 -10.25 -6.22 -31.93
N GLY A 576 -10.62 -7.17 -31.08
CA GLY A 576 -10.12 -8.54 -31.06
C GLY A 576 -11.05 -9.49 -30.31
N GLY A 577 -10.59 -10.72 -30.04
CA GLY A 577 -11.38 -11.75 -29.35
C GLY A 577 -12.54 -12.32 -30.19
N THR A 578 -13.50 -12.97 -29.51
CA THR A 578 -14.73 -13.51 -30.14
C THR A 578 -15.96 -13.15 -29.33
N VAL A 579 -17.00 -12.61 -29.98
CA VAL A 579 -18.34 -12.42 -29.40
C VAL A 579 -19.31 -13.35 -30.10
N ARG A 580 -20.04 -14.19 -29.35
CA ARG A 580 -21.00 -15.14 -29.92
C ARG A 580 -22.24 -15.34 -29.06
N GLU A 581 -23.26 -15.94 -29.68
CA GLU A 581 -24.43 -16.42 -28.97
C GLU A 581 -24.10 -17.66 -28.11
N PRO A 582 -24.83 -17.87 -27.00
CA PRO A 582 -24.68 -19.03 -26.10
C PRO A 582 -24.67 -20.39 -26.79
#